data_AF-A0A378JY53-F1
#
_entry.id   AF-A0A378JY53-F1
#
_cell.length_a   1.000
_cell.length_b   1.000
_cell.length_c   1.000
_cell.angle_alpha   90.00
_cell.angle_beta   90.00
_cell.angle_gamma   90.00
#
_symmetry.space_group_name_H-M   'P 1'
#
loop_
_entity.id
_entity.type
_entity.pdbx_description
1 polymer ?
#
loop_
_entity_poly.entity_id
_entity_poly.type
_entity_poly.pdbx_seq_one_letter_code
_entity_poly.pdbx_strand_id
1 'polypeptide(L)'
;MMGDLEKVLATDLEALKHLDLSIISASAYYGRLLSGWLFLFALLLAIQSAACFFAITIQAWDYAPHAERWEKSSMEHENREDLSRHSFATLHDLRWKFPDASEEELKLIQKEKERRWEEGFVKRKKERELTYKEARLDEHALLTAKMVFGVFFSSLLMSLFGLGFIKNYIIFKLQISPKLRTGAYLIKKTKWAFTGFFLIFGVFTFVFIPLFEQDVVFFSSIPCLIIAAIATSIAVNMEVSRIGVSVLSKAISNFFYKEKERV
;
A
#
# COMPACT_ATOMS: atom_id res chain seq x y z
N MET A 1 -25.83 28.47 -27.64
CA MET A 1 -24.78 27.53 -27.20
C MET A 1 -25.31 26.14 -26.84
N MET A 2 -26.37 26.00 -26.02
CA MET A 2 -26.92 24.68 -25.64
C MET A 2 -27.66 23.96 -26.79
N GLY A 3 -28.42 24.72 -27.62
CA GLY A 3 -29.11 24.17 -28.79
C GLY A 3 -28.20 23.74 -29.96
N ASP A 4 -26.96 24.25 -30.04
CA ASP A 4 -25.97 23.77 -31.01
C ASP A 4 -25.38 22.43 -30.57
N LEU A 5 -25.13 22.25 -29.27
CA LEU A 5 -24.58 21.02 -28.72
C LEU A 5 -25.55 19.85 -28.94
N GLU A 6 -26.85 20.07 -28.68
CA GLU A 6 -27.89 19.07 -28.87
C GLU A 6 -28.05 18.64 -30.34
N LYS A 7 -28.02 19.60 -31.28
CA LYS A 7 -28.02 19.31 -32.72
C LYS A 7 -26.80 18.50 -33.15
N VAL A 8 -25.60 18.88 -32.68
CA VAL A 8 -24.35 18.17 -33.01
C VAL A 8 -24.36 16.75 -32.43
N LEU A 9 -24.93 16.57 -31.24
CA LEU A 9 -25.12 15.25 -30.61
C LEU A 9 -26.08 14.36 -31.40
N ALA A 10 -27.18 14.92 -31.94
CA ALA A 10 -28.10 14.17 -32.79
C ALA A 10 -27.44 13.70 -34.10
N THR A 11 -26.64 14.56 -34.73
CA THR A 11 -25.86 14.20 -35.95
C THR A 11 -24.80 13.13 -35.66
N ASP A 12 -24.14 13.22 -34.52
CA ASP A 12 -23.16 12.22 -34.06
C ASP A 12 -23.83 10.84 -33.78
N LEU A 13 -25.08 10.85 -33.30
CA LEU A 13 -25.89 9.65 -33.08
C LEU A 13 -26.26 8.96 -34.40
N GLU A 14 -26.54 9.73 -35.44
CA GLU A 14 -26.84 9.24 -36.78
C GLU A 14 -25.58 8.68 -37.47
N ALA A 15 -24.43 9.32 -37.28
CA ALA A 15 -23.13 8.81 -37.72
C ALA A 15 -22.74 7.49 -37.04
N LEU A 16 -23.09 7.32 -35.75
CA LEU A 16 -22.89 6.07 -35.01
C LEU A 16 -23.70 4.88 -35.56
N LYS A 17 -24.86 5.13 -36.19
CA LYS A 17 -25.69 4.06 -36.79
C LYS A 17 -25.05 3.43 -38.04
N HIS A 18 -24.15 4.15 -38.70
CA HIS A 18 -23.50 3.73 -39.94
C HIS A 18 -21.98 3.54 -39.74
N LEU A 19 -21.56 3.26 -38.51
CA LEU A 19 -20.15 3.27 -38.13
C LEU A 19 -19.41 2.03 -38.67
N ASP A 20 -18.73 2.17 -39.80
CA ASP A 20 -17.93 1.09 -40.39
C ASP A 20 -16.60 0.90 -39.63
N LEU A 21 -16.55 -0.06 -38.71
CA LEU A 21 -15.42 -0.27 -37.79
C LEU A 21 -14.23 -0.89 -38.52
N SER A 22 -13.26 -0.06 -38.91
CA SER A 22 -11.98 -0.53 -39.43
C SER A 22 -11.22 -1.33 -38.36
N ILE A 23 -10.61 -2.45 -38.74
CA ILE A 23 -9.77 -3.27 -37.87
C ILE A 23 -8.58 -2.43 -37.38
N ILE A 24 -8.44 -2.29 -36.06
CA ILE A 24 -7.29 -1.61 -35.44
C ILE A 24 -6.06 -2.51 -35.63
N SER A 25 -4.93 -1.95 -36.06
CA SER A 25 -3.69 -2.72 -36.12
C SER A 25 -3.31 -3.26 -34.74
N ALA A 26 -2.99 -4.55 -34.67
CA ALA A 26 -2.71 -5.24 -33.41
C ALA A 26 -1.55 -4.56 -32.64
N SER A 27 -0.50 -4.12 -33.34
CA SER A 27 0.63 -3.41 -32.75
C SER A 27 0.22 -2.09 -32.08
N ALA A 28 -0.64 -1.30 -32.72
CA ALA A 28 -1.10 -0.03 -32.15
C ALA A 28 -2.06 -0.23 -30.98
N TYR A 29 -2.91 -1.26 -31.03
CA TYR A 29 -3.84 -1.57 -29.95
C TYR A 29 -3.13 -2.11 -28.71
N TYR A 30 -2.39 -3.22 -28.84
CA TYR A 30 -1.73 -3.86 -27.69
C TYR A 30 -0.62 -2.99 -27.10
N GLY A 31 0.12 -2.24 -27.92
CA GLY A 31 1.13 -1.30 -27.43
C GLY A 31 0.53 -0.20 -26.57
N ARG A 32 -0.62 0.38 -26.98
CA ARG A 32 -1.32 1.39 -26.18
C ARG A 32 -2.00 0.80 -24.94
N LEU A 33 -2.50 -0.42 -25.03
CA LEU A 33 -3.11 -1.12 -23.91
C LEU A 33 -2.08 -1.38 -22.81
N LEU A 34 -0.91 -1.92 -23.19
CA LEU A 34 0.19 -2.17 -22.27
C LEU A 34 0.72 -0.87 -21.66
N SER A 35 0.96 0.16 -22.47
CA SER A 35 1.42 1.46 -21.98
C SER A 35 0.40 2.11 -21.03
N GLY A 36 -0.89 2.05 -21.34
CA GLY A 36 -1.95 2.57 -20.47
C GLY A 36 -2.06 1.80 -19.16
N TRP A 37 -1.90 0.48 -19.19
CA TRP A 37 -1.92 -0.36 -18.00
C TRP A 37 -0.70 -0.12 -17.11
N LEU A 38 0.50 -0.03 -17.68
CA LEU A 38 1.72 0.31 -16.95
C LEU A 38 1.63 1.70 -16.33
N PHE A 39 1.08 2.69 -17.04
CA PHE A 39 0.85 4.02 -16.49
C PHE A 39 -0.13 3.99 -15.31
N LEU A 40 -1.25 3.25 -15.45
CA LEU A 40 -2.22 3.07 -14.37
C LEU A 40 -1.59 2.42 -13.13
N PHE A 41 -0.84 1.33 -13.36
CA PHE A 41 -0.13 0.61 -12.30
C PHE A 41 0.87 1.53 -11.59
N ALA A 42 1.71 2.24 -12.35
CA ALA A 42 2.69 3.17 -11.78
C ALA A 42 2.03 4.31 -11.00
N LEU A 43 0.89 4.83 -11.45
CA LEU A 43 0.16 5.88 -10.77
C LEU A 43 -0.42 5.40 -9.43
N LEU A 44 -1.06 4.22 -9.42
CA LEU A 44 -1.57 3.59 -8.19
C LEU A 44 -0.44 3.31 -7.20
N LEU A 45 0.67 2.77 -7.70
CA LEU A 45 1.86 2.48 -6.91
C LEU A 45 2.46 3.76 -6.30
N ALA A 46 2.57 4.83 -7.09
CA ALA A 46 3.11 6.11 -6.64
C ALA A 46 2.23 6.74 -5.54
N ILE A 47 0.91 6.74 -5.71
CA ILE A 47 -0.01 7.31 -4.71
C ILE A 47 0.06 6.53 -3.39
N GLN A 48 0.01 5.20 -3.44
CA GLN A 48 0.08 4.38 -2.24
C GLN A 48 1.45 4.49 -1.55
N SER A 49 2.54 4.50 -2.33
CA SER A 49 3.90 4.69 -1.80
C SER A 49 4.06 6.06 -1.13
N ALA A 50 3.51 7.12 -1.75
CA ALA A 50 3.55 8.47 -1.19
C ALA A 50 2.76 8.57 0.12
N ALA A 51 1.61 7.89 0.21
CA ALA A 51 0.82 7.83 1.44
C ALA A 51 1.51 7.00 2.54
N CYS A 52 2.20 5.91 2.20
CA CYS A 52 3.03 5.18 3.16
C CYS A 52 4.20 6.03 3.67
N PHE A 53 4.88 6.75 2.76
CA PHE A 53 5.93 7.69 3.14
C PHE A 53 5.39 8.77 4.07
N PHE A 54 4.21 9.32 3.77
CA PHE A 54 3.53 10.27 4.65
C PHE A 54 3.22 9.68 6.02
N ALA A 55 2.71 8.45 6.10
CA ALA A 55 2.46 7.74 7.37
C ALA A 55 3.72 7.60 8.22
N ILE A 56 4.86 7.29 7.59
CA ILE A 56 6.18 7.22 8.24
C ILE A 56 6.57 8.61 8.77
N THR A 57 6.39 9.68 7.98
CA THR A 57 6.77 11.03 8.40
C THR A 57 5.98 11.56 9.60
N ILE A 58 4.71 11.17 9.74
CA ILE A 58 3.87 11.56 10.87
C ILE A 58 3.97 10.59 12.05
N GLN A 59 4.85 9.58 11.97
CA GLN A 59 5.02 8.54 12.98
C GLN A 59 3.70 7.81 13.32
N ALA A 60 2.82 7.63 12.32
CA ALA A 60 1.53 6.97 12.53
C ALA A 60 1.69 5.49 12.91
N TRP A 61 2.74 4.85 12.40
CA TRP A 61 3.11 3.49 12.74
C TRP A 61 4.18 3.54 13.83
N ASP A 62 3.73 3.92 15.04
CA ASP A 62 4.57 3.83 16.22
C ASP A 62 4.80 2.34 16.50
N TYR A 63 6.03 1.89 16.28
CA TYR A 63 6.41 0.49 16.32
C TYR A 63 6.19 -0.08 17.74
N ALA A 64 5.01 -0.68 17.95
CA ALA A 64 4.64 -1.56 19.04
C ALA A 64 5.25 -1.20 20.43
N PRO A 65 4.72 -0.17 21.14
CA PRO A 65 5.14 0.14 22.51
C PRO A 65 4.89 -0.99 23.52
N HIS A 66 4.10 -2.01 23.15
CA HIS A 66 3.79 -3.16 24.00
C HIS A 66 4.78 -4.31 23.82
N ALA A 67 5.09 -4.74 22.59
CA ALA A 67 6.08 -5.79 22.35
C ALA A 67 7.48 -5.35 22.83
N GLU A 68 7.86 -4.11 22.53
CA GLU A 68 9.14 -3.54 22.97
C GLU A 68 9.25 -3.48 24.50
N ARG A 69 8.15 -3.13 25.19
CA ARG A 69 8.08 -3.09 26.65
C ARG A 69 8.16 -4.49 27.26
N TRP A 70 7.44 -5.47 26.71
CA TRP A 70 7.44 -6.84 27.21
C TRP A 70 8.81 -7.50 27.05
N GLU A 71 9.42 -7.43 25.86
CA GLU A 71 10.74 -8.02 25.61
C GLU A 71 11.84 -7.35 26.43
N LYS A 72 11.84 -6.02 26.52
CA LYS A 72 12.79 -5.29 27.37
C LYS A 72 12.62 -5.66 28.84
N SER A 73 11.38 -5.76 29.32
CA SER A 73 11.09 -6.18 30.70
C SER A 73 11.54 -7.62 30.97
N SER A 74 11.41 -8.51 29.98
CA SER A 74 11.86 -9.91 30.07
C SER A 74 13.38 -9.98 30.18
N MET A 75 14.11 -9.25 29.34
CA MET A 75 15.57 -9.15 29.41
C MET A 75 16.05 -8.57 30.75
N GLU A 76 15.39 -7.54 31.26
CA GLU A 76 15.69 -6.97 32.58
C GLU A 76 15.43 -7.97 33.72
N HIS A 77 14.34 -8.75 33.61
CA HIS A 77 14.02 -9.81 34.57
C HIS A 77 15.10 -10.90 34.58
N GLU A 78 15.52 -11.40 33.43
CA GLU A 78 16.59 -12.41 33.36
C GLU A 78 17.93 -11.86 33.87
N ASN A 79 18.25 -10.59 33.60
CA ASN A 79 19.45 -9.95 34.15
C ASN A 79 19.39 -9.89 35.68
N ARG A 80 18.21 -9.58 36.24
CA ARG A 80 17.99 -9.56 37.69
C ARG A 80 18.05 -10.95 38.31
N GLU A 81 17.52 -11.97 37.63
CA GLU A 81 17.65 -13.35 38.04
C GLU A 81 19.12 -13.82 38.05
N ASP A 82 19.87 -13.53 37.00
CA ASP A 82 21.30 -13.90 36.91
C ASP A 82 22.12 -13.20 38.02
N LEU A 83 21.76 -11.96 38.36
CA LEU A 83 22.31 -11.24 39.52
C LEU A 83 21.93 -11.91 40.85
N SER A 84 20.68 -12.37 40.98
CA SER A 84 20.20 -13.04 42.21
C SER A 84 20.76 -14.45 42.41
N ARG A 85 21.12 -15.15 41.32
CA ARG A 85 21.77 -16.47 41.35
C ARG A 85 23.26 -16.37 41.71
N HIS A 86 23.82 -15.16 41.73
CA HIS A 86 25.16 -14.94 42.23
C HIS A 86 25.20 -15.17 43.74
N SER A 87 25.72 -16.33 44.15
CA SER A 87 26.05 -16.60 45.53
C SER A 87 27.50 -16.20 45.78
N PHE A 88 27.71 -15.28 46.72
CA PHE A 88 29.03 -14.94 47.22
C PHE A 88 29.59 -16.17 47.95
N ALA A 89 30.70 -16.72 47.45
CA ALA A 89 31.40 -17.76 48.19
C ALA A 89 31.96 -17.13 49.47
N THR A 90 31.44 -17.53 50.64
CA THR A 90 31.93 -16.98 51.90
C THR A 90 33.36 -17.44 52.16
N LEU A 91 34.14 -16.66 52.91
CA LEU A 91 35.49 -17.07 53.34
C LEU A 91 35.48 -18.44 54.04
N HIS A 92 34.40 -18.76 54.75
CA HIS A 92 34.18 -20.07 55.37
C HIS A 92 34.06 -21.20 54.34
N ASP A 93 33.29 -21.01 53.27
CA ASP A 93 33.14 -22.00 52.18
C ASP A 93 34.44 -22.19 51.40
N LEU A 94 35.22 -21.13 51.23
CA LEU A 94 36.54 -21.19 50.59
C LEU A 94 37.55 -21.90 51.48
N ARG A 95 37.54 -21.65 52.79
CA ARG A 95 38.39 -22.33 53.77
C ARG A 95 38.13 -23.82 53.84
N TRP A 96 36.87 -24.24 53.73
CA TRP A 96 36.52 -25.66 53.65
C TRP A 96 37.08 -26.34 52.38
N LYS A 97 37.11 -25.63 51.24
CA LYS A 97 37.63 -26.15 49.97
C LYS A 97 39.15 -26.10 49.84
N PHE A 98 39.80 -25.18 50.55
CA PHE A 98 41.25 -24.99 50.53
C PHE A 98 41.77 -24.90 51.98
N PRO A 99 41.88 -26.04 52.68
CA PRO A 99 42.21 -26.05 54.12
C PRO A 99 43.63 -25.56 54.42
N ASP A 100 44.56 -25.68 53.46
CA ASP A 100 45.97 -25.33 53.60
C ASP A 100 46.29 -23.89 53.15
N ALA A 101 45.30 -23.15 52.63
CA ALA A 101 45.50 -21.79 52.13
C ALA A 101 45.50 -20.75 53.27
N SER A 102 46.41 -19.78 53.17
CA SER A 102 46.45 -18.63 54.07
C SER A 102 45.23 -17.72 53.90
N GLU A 103 44.92 -16.89 54.91
CA GLU A 103 43.78 -15.98 54.85
C GLU A 103 43.89 -14.96 53.70
N GLU A 104 45.11 -14.54 53.35
CA GLU A 104 45.36 -13.66 52.21
C GLU A 104 45.10 -14.37 50.87
N GLU A 105 45.50 -15.65 50.75
CA GLU A 105 45.22 -16.46 49.56
C GLU A 105 43.71 -16.71 49.38
N LEU A 106 42.97 -16.94 50.47
CA LEU A 106 41.52 -17.08 50.42
C LEU A 106 40.82 -15.80 49.93
N LYS A 107 41.28 -14.61 50.37
CA LYS A 107 40.79 -13.31 49.90
C LYS A 107 41.10 -13.08 48.41
N LEU A 108 42.29 -13.49 47.96
CA LEU A 108 42.65 -13.43 46.53
C LEU A 108 41.77 -14.35 45.68
N ILE A 109 41.52 -15.59 46.13
CA ILE A 109 40.65 -16.55 45.44
C ILE A 109 39.21 -16.02 45.36
N GLN A 110 38.72 -15.40 46.44
CA GLN A 110 37.39 -14.79 46.48
C GLN A 110 37.28 -13.67 45.44
N LYS A 111 38.23 -12.72 45.45
CA LYS A 111 38.28 -11.59 44.51
C LYS A 111 38.40 -12.03 43.06
N GLU A 112 39.18 -13.08 42.78
CA GLU A 112 39.30 -13.63 41.43
C GLU A 112 38.00 -14.32 40.96
N LYS A 113 37.25 -14.97 41.87
CA LYS A 113 35.93 -15.53 41.55
C LYS A 113 34.90 -14.45 41.25
N GLU A 114 34.90 -13.37 42.04
CA GLU A 114 34.06 -12.19 41.80
C GLU A 114 34.36 -11.58 40.43
N ARG A 115 35.65 -11.33 40.13
CA ARG A 115 36.09 -10.79 38.84
C ARG A 115 35.63 -11.65 37.67
N ARG A 116 35.84 -12.97 37.73
CA ARG A 116 35.39 -13.90 36.66
C ARG A 116 33.87 -13.91 36.50
N TRP A 117 33.13 -13.80 37.59
CA TRP A 117 31.68 -13.73 37.52
C TRP A 117 31.23 -12.41 36.87
N GLU A 118 31.80 -11.27 37.26
CA GLU A 118 31.52 -9.97 36.66
C GLU A 118 31.82 -9.94 35.17
N GLU A 119 33.01 -10.42 34.76
CA GLU A 119 33.38 -10.54 33.35
C GLU A 119 32.38 -11.40 32.56
N GLY A 120 31.96 -12.54 33.14
CA GLY A 120 30.96 -13.41 32.55
C GLY A 120 29.55 -12.80 32.49
N PHE A 121 29.14 -12.07 33.52
CA PHE A 121 27.86 -11.38 33.57
C PHE A 121 27.78 -10.27 32.53
N VAL A 122 28.82 -9.44 32.43
CA VAL A 122 28.92 -8.37 31.41
C VAL A 122 28.88 -8.97 30.01
N LYS A 123 29.55 -10.10 29.78
CA LYS A 123 29.51 -10.80 28.49
C LYS A 123 28.09 -11.28 28.14
N ARG A 124 27.41 -12.00 29.04
CA ARG A 124 26.03 -12.47 28.82
C ARG A 124 25.03 -11.35 28.65
N LYS A 125 25.21 -10.24 29.38
CA LYS A 125 24.37 -9.04 29.23
C LYS A 125 24.53 -8.45 27.83
N LYS A 126 25.78 -8.31 27.34
CA LYS A 126 26.05 -7.82 25.98
C LYS A 126 25.49 -8.75 24.90
N GLU A 127 25.62 -10.07 25.07
CA GLU A 127 25.05 -11.05 24.14
C GLU A 127 23.53 -10.91 24.05
N ARG A 128 22.82 -10.80 25.19
CA ARG A 128 21.37 -10.57 25.24
C ARG A 128 20.96 -9.26 24.57
N GLU A 129 21.68 -8.16 24.84
CA GLU A 129 21.43 -6.87 24.19
C GLU A 129 21.61 -6.95 22.67
N LEU A 130 22.56 -7.76 22.18
CA LEU A 130 22.81 -7.95 20.76
C LEU A 130 21.72 -8.79 20.10
N THR A 131 21.34 -9.93 20.70
CA THR A 131 20.22 -10.75 20.23
C THR A 131 18.91 -9.96 20.16
N TYR A 132 18.66 -9.10 21.15
CA TYR A 132 17.50 -8.22 21.16
C TYR A 132 17.52 -7.21 19.99
N LYS A 133 18.69 -6.59 19.72
CA LYS A 133 18.84 -5.68 18.57
C LYS A 133 18.65 -6.39 17.23
N GLU A 134 19.13 -7.62 17.10
CA GLU A 134 18.94 -8.45 15.90
C GLU A 134 17.47 -8.81 15.69
N ALA A 135 16.79 -9.33 16.71
CA ALA A 135 15.37 -9.67 16.63
C ALA A 135 14.50 -8.46 16.24
N ARG A 136 14.82 -7.28 16.79
CA ARG A 136 14.18 -6.02 16.43
C ARG A 136 14.37 -5.68 14.94
N LEU A 137 15.61 -5.77 14.45
CA LEU A 137 15.92 -5.48 13.04
C LEU A 137 15.14 -6.41 12.10
N ASP A 138 15.04 -7.70 12.45
CA ASP A 138 14.31 -8.69 11.68
C ASP A 138 12.80 -8.39 11.63
N GLU A 139 12.20 -7.98 12.76
CA GLU A 139 10.78 -7.61 12.81
C GLU A 139 10.49 -6.36 11.95
N HIS A 140 11.33 -5.32 12.05
CA HIS A 140 11.22 -4.11 11.23
C HIS A 140 11.35 -4.42 9.73
N ALA A 141 12.31 -5.28 9.38
CA ALA A 141 12.51 -5.73 8.00
C ALA A 141 11.29 -6.50 7.48
N LEU A 142 10.73 -7.39 8.30
CA LEU A 142 9.54 -8.16 7.95
C LEU A 142 8.31 -7.27 7.73
N LEU A 143 8.05 -6.32 8.63
CA LEU A 143 6.94 -5.37 8.51
C LEU A 143 7.09 -4.48 7.27
N THR A 144 8.29 -3.98 7.03
CA THR A 144 8.60 -3.17 5.85
C THR A 144 8.42 -3.99 4.56
N ALA A 145 8.87 -5.25 4.54
CA ALA A 145 8.67 -6.14 3.41
C ALA A 145 7.18 -6.37 3.16
N LYS A 146 6.38 -6.70 4.19
CA LYS A 146 4.93 -6.88 4.07
C LYS A 146 4.25 -5.63 3.51
N MET A 147 4.62 -4.44 3.98
CA MET A 147 4.11 -3.16 3.47
C MET A 147 4.42 -2.99 1.98
N VAL A 148 5.69 -3.17 1.58
CA VAL A 148 6.12 -3.03 0.17
C VAL A 148 5.41 -4.03 -0.74
N PHE A 149 5.34 -5.30 -0.33
CA PHE A 149 4.59 -6.33 -1.05
C PHE A 149 3.11 -6.02 -1.10
N GLY A 150 2.53 -5.51 -0.01
CA GLY A 150 1.13 -5.11 0.08
C GLY A 150 0.79 -4.01 -0.92
N VAL A 151 1.60 -2.95 -0.96
CA VAL A 151 1.46 -1.82 -1.90
C VAL A 151 1.63 -2.26 -3.35
N PHE A 152 2.61 -3.13 -3.62
CA PHE A 152 2.84 -3.66 -4.96
C PHE A 152 1.66 -4.52 -5.42
N PHE A 153 1.22 -5.46 -4.59
CA PHE A 153 0.17 -6.41 -4.93
C PHE A 153 -1.21 -5.77 -5.01
N SER A 154 -1.53 -4.82 -4.12
CA SER A 154 -2.76 -4.02 -4.23
C SER A 154 -2.78 -3.21 -5.53
N SER A 155 -1.69 -2.51 -5.85
CA SER A 155 -1.57 -1.72 -7.09
C SER A 155 -1.72 -2.60 -8.33
N LEU A 156 -1.11 -3.79 -8.30
CA LEU A 156 -1.24 -4.77 -9.36
C LEU A 156 -2.69 -5.22 -9.53
N LEU A 157 -3.33 -5.67 -8.45
CA LEU A 157 -4.73 -6.14 -8.47
C LEU A 157 -5.67 -5.05 -9.01
N MET A 158 -5.56 -3.83 -8.47
CA MET A 158 -6.36 -2.68 -8.90
C MET A 158 -6.14 -2.31 -10.37
N SER A 159 -4.89 -2.37 -10.83
CA SER A 159 -4.56 -2.09 -12.24
C SER A 159 -5.17 -3.11 -13.21
N LEU A 160 -5.27 -4.38 -12.79
CA LEU A 160 -5.91 -5.44 -13.58
C LEU A 160 -7.42 -5.19 -13.71
N PHE A 161 -8.10 -4.75 -12.64
CA PHE A 161 -9.49 -4.28 -12.73
C PHE A 161 -9.64 -3.08 -13.68
N GLY A 162 -8.66 -2.17 -13.68
CA GLY A 162 -8.63 -1.01 -14.58
C GLY A 162 -8.43 -1.34 -16.06
N LEU A 163 -7.95 -2.54 -16.40
CA LEU A 163 -7.61 -2.94 -17.77
C LEU A 163 -8.84 -2.93 -18.70
N GLY A 164 -10.01 -3.29 -18.18
CA GLY A 164 -11.29 -3.20 -18.91
C GLY A 164 -11.64 -1.77 -19.32
N PHE A 165 -11.38 -0.80 -18.44
CA PHE A 165 -11.61 0.62 -18.72
C PHE A 165 -10.61 1.18 -19.74
N ILE A 166 -9.33 0.80 -19.63
CA ILE A 166 -8.29 1.21 -20.59
C ILE A 166 -8.61 0.67 -21.98
N LYS A 167 -8.99 -0.62 -22.07
CA LYS A 167 -9.46 -1.22 -23.33
C LYS A 167 -10.56 -0.38 -23.97
N ASN A 168 -11.63 -0.11 -23.22
CA ASN A 168 -12.78 0.63 -23.72
C ASN A 168 -12.40 2.06 -24.13
N TYR A 169 -11.52 2.71 -23.36
CA TYR A 169 -10.99 4.04 -23.69
C TYR A 169 -10.17 4.05 -24.98
N ILE A 170 -9.33 3.05 -25.22
CA ILE A 170 -8.51 2.94 -26.44
C ILE A 170 -9.41 2.74 -27.67
N ILE A 171 -10.39 1.83 -27.57
CA ILE A 171 -11.39 1.59 -28.62
C ILE A 171 -12.12 2.89 -28.93
N PHE A 172 -12.64 3.57 -27.90
CA PHE A 172 -13.32 4.84 -28.06
C PHE A 172 -12.42 5.90 -28.72
N LYS A 173 -11.17 6.06 -28.25
CA LYS A 173 -10.24 7.05 -28.78
C LYS A 173 -9.83 6.79 -30.22
N LEU A 174 -9.64 5.53 -30.61
CA LEU A 174 -9.13 5.15 -31.92
C LEU A 174 -10.22 5.02 -32.98
N GLN A 175 -11.38 4.44 -32.64
CA GLN A 175 -12.41 4.11 -33.62
C GLN A 175 -13.60 5.06 -33.60
N ILE A 176 -13.99 5.53 -32.41
CA ILE A 176 -15.24 6.26 -32.22
C ILE A 176 -14.99 7.76 -32.26
N SER A 177 -14.01 8.26 -31.50
CA SER A 177 -13.71 9.69 -31.40
C SER A 177 -13.39 10.38 -32.73
N PRO A 178 -12.66 9.80 -33.69
CA PRO A 178 -12.37 10.48 -34.96
C PRO A 178 -13.61 10.66 -35.84
N LYS A 179 -14.66 9.87 -35.59
CA LYS A 179 -15.91 9.86 -36.36
C LYS A 179 -17.01 10.72 -35.73
N LEU A 180 -16.77 11.24 -34.54
CA LEU A 180 -17.70 12.10 -33.79
C LEU A 180 -17.20 13.55 -33.82
N ARG A 181 -18.09 14.50 -34.12
CA ARG A 181 -17.81 15.94 -33.95
C ARG A 181 -17.57 16.29 -32.49
N THR A 182 -18.21 15.57 -31.56
CA THR A 182 -18.00 15.72 -30.11
C THR A 182 -16.87 14.85 -29.54
N GLY A 183 -16.17 14.07 -30.36
CA GLY A 183 -15.17 13.10 -29.89
C GLY A 183 -14.05 13.71 -29.03
N ALA A 184 -13.51 14.85 -29.46
CA ALA A 184 -12.47 15.57 -28.69
C ALA A 184 -12.98 16.09 -27.34
N TYR A 185 -14.24 16.53 -27.29
CA TYR A 185 -14.89 16.99 -26.06
C TYR A 185 -15.12 15.82 -25.09
N LEU A 186 -15.59 14.67 -25.60
CA LEU A 186 -15.78 13.46 -24.80
C LEU A 186 -14.45 12.95 -24.23
N ILE A 187 -13.37 12.92 -25.02
CA ILE A 187 -12.03 12.58 -24.53
C ILE A 187 -11.59 13.52 -23.41
N LYS A 188 -11.82 14.84 -23.56
CA LYS A 188 -11.48 15.82 -22.53
C LYS A 188 -12.25 15.54 -21.24
N LYS A 189 -13.55 15.26 -21.32
CA LYS A 189 -14.38 14.92 -20.15
C LYS A 189 -13.97 13.60 -19.48
N THR A 190 -13.63 12.57 -20.25
CA THR A 190 -13.10 11.31 -19.68
C THR A 190 -11.79 11.54 -18.92
N LYS A 191 -10.90 12.40 -19.44
CA LYS A 191 -9.68 12.78 -18.71
C LYS A 191 -9.98 13.50 -17.40
N TRP A 192 -10.95 14.43 -17.39
CA TRP A 192 -11.38 15.10 -16.16
C TRP A 192 -11.95 14.12 -15.13
N ALA A 193 -12.79 13.17 -15.55
CA ALA A 193 -13.30 12.12 -14.68
C ALA A 193 -12.17 11.25 -14.11
N PHE A 194 -11.19 10.89 -14.95
CA PHE A 194 -10.01 10.14 -14.52
C PHE A 194 -9.18 10.91 -13.50
N THR A 195 -8.91 12.20 -13.75
CA THR A 195 -8.20 13.07 -12.79
C THR A 195 -8.96 13.20 -11.48
N GLY A 196 -10.28 13.40 -11.53
CA GLY A 196 -11.13 13.47 -10.34
C GLY A 196 -11.08 12.18 -9.52
N PHE A 197 -11.15 11.02 -10.19
CA PHE A 197 -11.01 9.72 -9.55
C PHE A 197 -9.70 9.60 -8.78
N PHE A 198 -8.56 9.90 -9.42
CA PHE A 198 -7.25 9.78 -8.77
C PHE A 198 -7.03 10.80 -7.67
N LEU A 199 -7.62 11.99 -7.78
CA LEU A 199 -7.58 12.98 -6.72
C LEU A 199 -8.32 12.48 -5.48
N ILE A 200 -9.56 11.98 -5.66
CA ILE A 200 -10.36 11.44 -4.55
C ILE A 200 -9.66 10.21 -3.96
N PHE A 201 -9.24 9.27 -4.80
CA PHE A 201 -8.49 8.09 -4.38
C PHE A 201 -7.24 8.49 -3.59
N GLY A 202 -6.46 9.45 -4.07
CA GLY A 202 -5.28 9.95 -3.37
C GLY A 202 -5.62 10.51 -1.99
N VAL A 203 -6.59 11.41 -1.91
CA VAL A 203 -7.04 12.00 -0.63
C VAL A 203 -7.44 10.90 0.38
N PHE A 204 -8.28 9.95 -0.02
CA PHE A 204 -8.69 8.86 0.86
C PHE A 204 -7.51 7.95 1.22
N THR A 205 -6.59 7.68 0.28
CA THR A 205 -5.41 6.86 0.55
C THR A 205 -4.51 7.51 1.61
N PHE A 206 -4.31 8.83 1.54
CA PHE A 206 -3.53 9.59 2.54
C PHE A 206 -4.20 9.65 3.92
N VAL A 207 -5.53 9.53 3.98
CA VAL A 207 -6.27 9.48 5.25
C VAL A 207 -6.30 8.06 5.82
N PHE A 208 -6.57 7.06 4.99
CA PHE A 208 -6.79 5.68 5.44
C PHE A 208 -5.47 4.98 5.76
N ILE A 209 -4.45 5.06 4.91
CA ILE A 209 -3.19 4.31 5.13
C ILE A 209 -2.59 4.58 6.53
N PRO A 210 -2.51 5.83 7.02
CA PRO A 210 -2.02 6.09 8.38
C PRO A 210 -2.94 5.62 9.51
N LEU A 211 -4.23 5.35 9.25
CA LEU A 211 -5.19 4.89 10.27
C LEU A 211 -5.11 3.38 10.51
N PHE A 212 -4.52 2.61 9.60
CA PHE A 212 -4.38 1.16 9.72
C PHE A 212 -2.96 0.77 10.13
N GLU A 213 -2.83 -0.43 10.69
CA GLU A 213 -1.54 -1.05 11.00
C GLU A 213 -0.72 -1.30 9.72
N GLN A 214 0.61 -1.23 9.85
CA GLN A 214 1.56 -1.27 8.72
C GLN A 214 1.46 -2.58 7.91
N ASP A 215 1.09 -3.69 8.55
CA ASP A 215 0.96 -5.00 7.92
C ASP A 215 -0.38 -5.18 7.17
N VAL A 216 -1.35 -4.30 7.38
CA VAL A 216 -2.71 -4.34 6.79
C VAL A 216 -2.86 -3.34 5.62
N VAL A 217 -1.76 -2.70 5.19
CA VAL A 217 -1.77 -1.67 4.13
C VAL A 217 -2.43 -2.17 2.84
N PHE A 218 -2.27 -3.44 2.49
CA PHE A 218 -2.97 -4.06 1.35
C PHE A 218 -4.50 -3.84 1.40
N PHE A 219 -5.11 -4.12 2.55
CA PHE A 219 -6.57 -4.02 2.73
C PHE A 219 -7.05 -2.58 2.85
N SER A 220 -6.22 -1.65 3.34
CA SER A 220 -6.58 -0.23 3.50
C SER A 220 -6.87 0.47 2.15
N SER A 221 -6.25 -0.01 1.07
CA SER A 221 -6.38 0.58 -0.26
C SER A 221 -7.71 0.24 -0.96
N ILE A 222 -8.29 -0.93 -0.66
CA ILE A 222 -9.54 -1.43 -1.25
C ILE A 222 -10.74 -0.49 -0.99
N PRO A 223 -11.05 -0.09 0.25
CA PRO A 223 -12.15 0.83 0.50
C PRO A 223 -11.91 2.20 -0.14
N CYS A 224 -10.66 2.67 -0.21
CA CYS A 224 -10.32 3.92 -0.89
C CYS A 224 -10.71 3.87 -2.38
N LEU A 225 -10.47 2.74 -3.05
CA LEU A 225 -10.85 2.55 -4.45
C LEU A 225 -12.37 2.52 -4.62
N ILE A 226 -13.09 1.83 -3.75
CA ILE A 226 -14.56 1.75 -3.79
C ILE A 226 -15.16 3.14 -3.61
N ILE A 227 -14.71 3.90 -2.62
CA ILE A 227 -15.19 5.27 -2.36
C ILE A 227 -14.88 6.18 -3.55
N ALA A 228 -13.67 6.12 -4.10
CA ALA A 228 -13.29 6.91 -5.27
C ALA A 228 -14.16 6.56 -6.50
N ALA A 229 -14.47 5.28 -6.70
CA ALA A 229 -15.32 4.82 -7.79
C ALA A 229 -16.77 5.35 -7.64
N ILE A 230 -17.34 5.25 -6.43
CA ILE A 230 -18.69 5.75 -6.14
C ILE A 230 -18.74 7.27 -6.32
N ALA A 231 -17.80 8.01 -5.71
CA ALA A 231 -17.77 9.46 -5.78
C ALA A 231 -17.59 9.96 -7.22
N THR A 232 -16.71 9.32 -7.99
CA THR A 232 -16.53 9.66 -9.41
C THR A 232 -17.76 9.32 -10.23
N SER A 233 -18.41 8.18 -9.97
CA SER A 233 -19.66 7.79 -10.66
C SER A 233 -20.77 8.83 -10.42
N ILE A 234 -20.93 9.29 -9.19
CA ILE A 234 -21.90 10.36 -8.85
C ILE A 234 -21.53 11.66 -9.59
N ALA A 235 -20.26 12.09 -9.54
CA ALA A 235 -19.82 13.32 -10.21
C ALA A 235 -20.02 13.27 -11.73
N VAL A 236 -19.70 12.13 -12.35
CA VAL A 236 -19.93 11.90 -13.79
C VAL A 236 -21.41 11.91 -14.10
N ASN A 237 -22.24 11.22 -13.31
CA ASN A 237 -23.70 11.21 -13.51
C ASN A 237 -24.31 12.61 -13.38
N MET A 238 -23.84 13.42 -12.44
CA MET A 238 -24.28 14.81 -12.28
C MET A 238 -23.90 15.66 -13.50
N GLU A 239 -22.67 15.51 -14.03
CA GLU A 239 -22.26 16.20 -15.24
C GLU A 239 -23.02 15.72 -16.49
N VAL A 240 -23.23 14.41 -16.63
CA VAL A 240 -23.96 13.81 -17.75
C VAL A 240 -25.42 14.28 -17.75
N SER A 241 -26.06 14.32 -16.58
CA SER A 241 -27.40 14.88 -16.40
C SER A 241 -27.46 16.38 -16.71
N ARG A 242 -26.43 17.14 -16.33
CA ARG A 242 -26.33 18.58 -16.65
C ARG A 242 -26.17 18.86 -18.15
N ILE A 243 -25.48 17.99 -18.89
CA ILE A 243 -25.19 18.17 -20.32
C ILE A 243 -26.29 17.52 -21.20
N GLY A 244 -27.25 16.79 -20.61
CA GLY A 244 -28.29 16.06 -21.36
C GLY A 244 -27.77 14.78 -22.05
N VAL A 245 -26.52 14.38 -21.77
CA VAL A 245 -25.87 13.20 -22.34
C VAL A 245 -26.50 11.90 -21.80
N SER A 246 -27.28 11.95 -20.72
CA SER A 246 -28.03 10.79 -20.22
C SER A 246 -29.01 10.27 -21.27
N VAL A 247 -29.61 11.15 -22.07
CA VAL A 247 -30.49 10.79 -23.20
C VAL A 247 -29.68 10.13 -24.31
N LEU A 248 -28.46 10.62 -24.57
CA LEU A 248 -27.56 10.05 -25.58
C LEU A 248 -26.99 8.69 -25.17
N SER A 249 -26.53 8.54 -23.94
CA SER A 249 -26.00 7.29 -23.40
C SER A 249 -27.11 6.22 -23.37
N LYS A 250 -28.34 6.62 -23.03
CA LYS A 250 -29.53 5.76 -23.11
C LYS A 250 -29.92 5.43 -24.56
N ALA A 251 -29.76 6.37 -25.50
CA ALA A 251 -30.00 6.12 -26.92
C ALA A 251 -28.94 5.21 -27.55
N ILE A 252 -27.65 5.40 -27.24
CA ILE A 252 -26.54 4.55 -27.67
C ILE A 252 -26.67 3.15 -27.05
N SER A 253 -26.95 3.07 -25.75
CA SER A 253 -27.19 1.80 -25.07
C SER A 253 -28.39 1.06 -25.67
N ASN A 254 -29.52 1.74 -25.91
CA ASN A 254 -30.67 1.15 -26.57
C ASN A 254 -30.39 0.72 -28.01
N PHE A 255 -29.52 1.43 -28.74
CA PHE A 255 -29.13 1.06 -30.10
C PHE A 255 -28.35 -0.26 -30.11
N PHE A 256 -27.32 -0.37 -29.26
CA PHE A 256 -26.53 -1.60 -29.12
C PHE A 256 -27.32 -2.76 -28.48
N TYR A 257 -28.29 -2.49 -27.59
CA TYR A 257 -29.16 -3.52 -27.03
C TYR A 257 -30.19 -4.05 -28.04
N LYS A 258 -30.77 -3.17 -28.87
CA LYS A 258 -31.71 -3.57 -29.93
C LYS A 258 -31.07 -4.46 -31.00
N GLU A 259 -29.77 -4.27 -31.26
CA GLU A 259 -29.04 -5.08 -32.23
C GLU A 259 -28.73 -6.49 -31.67
N LYS A 260 -28.60 -6.62 -30.35
CA LYS A 260 -28.41 -7.90 -29.66
C LYS A 260 -29.69 -8.76 -29.59
N GLU A 261 -30.87 -8.14 -29.67
CA GLU A 261 -32.17 -8.84 -29.73
C GLU A 261 -32.63 -9.17 -31.17
N ARG A 262 -31.90 -8.73 -32.20
CA ARG A 262 -32.20 -8.99 -33.62
C ARG A 262 -31.29 -10.03 -34.28
N VAL A 263 -30.48 -10.74 -33.50
CA VAL A 263 -29.70 -11.91 -33.93
C VAL A 263 -30.33 -13.16 -33.36
#